data_AF-A0A3C1DLM0-F1
#
_entry.id   AF-A0A3C1DLM0-F1
#
_cell.length_a   1.000
_cell.length_b   1.000
_cell.length_c   1.000
_cell.angle_alpha   90.00
_cell.angle_beta   90.00
_cell.angle_gamma   90.00
#
_symmetry.space_group_name_H-M   'P 1'
#
loop_
_entity.id
_entity.type
_entity.pdbx_description
1 polymer ?
#
loop_
_entity_poly.entity_id
_entity_poly.type
_entity_poly.pdbx_seq_one_letter_code
_entity_poly.pdbx_strand_id
1 'polypeptide(L)'
;WEDLPAQIQEAILYGKGDSVTVKYRNRYGRDRSYTTGYEGAVAFIQRRHLEADTDTSRDRFAGYMREVPCLDCHGARLKPLSLAVTIAEHSIAQIAAMPIGACLEFLSALSLSERDLVIAERVLKEVNERLAFLVDVGLHYLTLDRAAGTLAGGEA
;
A
#
# COMPACT_ATOMS: atom_id res chain seq x y z
N TRP A 1 9.03 25.41 -11.37
CA TRP A 1 7.74 24.72 -11.13
C TRP A 1 6.89 25.58 -10.21
N GLU A 2 7.44 25.93 -9.04
CA GLU A 2 6.80 26.81 -8.05
C GLU A 2 6.37 28.17 -8.61
N ASP A 3 7.09 28.71 -9.60
CA ASP A 3 6.73 29.98 -10.25
C ASP A 3 5.56 29.88 -11.26
N LEU A 4 5.08 28.68 -11.57
CA LEU A 4 3.99 28.49 -12.53
C LEU A 4 2.63 28.68 -11.84
N PRO A 5 1.68 29.41 -12.44
CA PRO A 5 0.29 29.44 -11.98
C PRO A 5 -0.31 28.03 -11.86
N ALA A 6 -1.16 27.80 -10.85
CA ALA A 6 -1.79 26.50 -10.60
C ALA A 6 -2.49 25.93 -11.83
N GLN A 7 -3.14 26.78 -12.62
CA GLN A 7 -3.81 26.39 -13.86
C GLN A 7 -2.85 25.82 -14.92
N ILE A 8 -1.61 26.32 -14.98
CA ILE A 8 -0.57 25.81 -15.89
C ILE A 8 0.01 24.51 -15.35
N GLN A 9 0.25 24.42 -14.04
CA GLN A 9 0.70 23.19 -13.39
C GLN A 9 -0.30 22.05 -13.63
N GLU A 10 -1.58 22.32 -13.43
CA GLU A 10 -2.66 21.36 -13.66
C GLU A 10 -2.74 20.93 -15.13
N ALA A 11 -2.61 21.88 -16.07
CA ALA A 11 -2.60 21.57 -17.49
C ALA A 11 -1.42 20.66 -17.89
N ILE A 12 -0.25 20.83 -17.28
CA ILE A 12 0.92 19.97 -17.49
C ILE A 12 0.69 18.58 -16.87
N LEU A 13 0.13 18.49 -15.67
CA LEU A 13 -0.01 17.21 -14.97
C LEU A 13 -1.13 16.33 -15.52
N TYR A 14 -2.30 16.92 -15.80
CA TYR A 14 -3.53 16.18 -16.12
C TYR A 14 -4.03 16.41 -17.55
N GLY A 15 -3.38 17.31 -18.30
CA GLY A 15 -3.87 17.72 -19.60
C GLY A 15 -5.12 18.60 -19.51
N LYS A 16 -5.52 19.18 -20.64
CA LYS A 16 -6.74 20.00 -20.76
C LYS A 16 -7.64 19.62 -21.93
N GLY A 17 -7.38 18.48 -22.58
CA GLY A 17 -8.12 18.04 -23.77
C GLY A 17 -7.82 18.85 -25.03
N ASP A 18 -7.06 19.95 -24.93
CA ASP A 18 -6.65 20.77 -26.05
C ASP A 18 -5.60 20.06 -26.92
N SER A 19 -5.72 20.23 -28.24
CA SER A 19 -4.72 19.76 -29.19
C SER A 19 -3.48 20.65 -29.14
N VAL A 20 -2.30 20.04 -29.04
CA VAL A 20 -1.02 20.73 -28.95
C VAL A 20 -0.19 20.41 -30.18
N THR A 21 0.40 21.45 -30.78
CA THR A 21 1.33 21.27 -31.90
C THR A 21 2.73 21.03 -31.35
N VAL A 22 3.24 19.82 -31.53
CA VAL A 22 4.58 19.43 -31.13
C VAL A 22 5.53 19.63 -32.31
N LYS A 23 6.54 20.48 -32.12
CA LYS A 23 7.65 20.66 -33.08
C LYS A 23 8.91 20.09 -32.49
N TYR A 24 9.58 19.20 -33.22
CA TYR A 24 10.83 18.60 -32.77
C TYR A 24 11.75 18.31 -33.94
N ARG A 25 13.06 18.33 -33.68
CA ARG A 25 14.08 17.92 -34.64
C ARG A 25 14.43 16.47 -34.40
N ASN A 26 14.30 15.64 -35.43
CA ASN A 26 14.60 14.22 -35.30
C ASN A 26 16.12 13.96 -35.25
N ARG A 27 16.51 12.70 -34.97
CA ARG A 27 17.93 12.27 -34.95
C ARG A 27 18.70 12.48 -36.26
N TYR A 28 18.02 12.70 -37.38
CA TYR A 28 18.61 12.96 -38.70
C TYR A 28 18.61 14.45 -39.07
N GLY A 29 18.28 15.32 -38.11
CA GLY A 29 18.32 16.77 -38.27
C GLY A 29 17.17 17.38 -39.06
N ARG A 30 16.10 16.62 -39.36
CA ARG A 30 14.89 17.13 -40.01
C ARG A 30 13.88 17.60 -38.97
N ASP A 31 13.27 18.75 -39.23
CA ASP A 31 12.19 19.27 -38.40
C ASP A 31 10.88 18.55 -38.75
N ARG A 32 10.13 18.16 -37.72
CA ARG A 32 8.79 17.59 -37.83
C ARG A 32 7.84 18.33 -36.92
N SER A 33 6.62 18.52 -37.41
CA SER A 33 5.51 19.09 -36.65
C SER A 33 4.27 18.22 -36.80
N TYR A 34 3.62 17.89 -35.70
CA TYR A 34 2.33 17.22 -35.70
C TYR A 34 1.46 17.76 -34.57
N THR A 35 0.15 17.65 -34.73
CA THR A 35 -0.83 18.04 -33.72
C THR A 35 -1.38 16.78 -33.06
N THR A 36 -1.39 16.76 -31.73
CA THR A 36 -1.88 15.63 -30.95
C THR A 36 -2.56 16.13 -29.68
N GLY A 37 -3.43 15.31 -29.07
CA GLY A 37 -3.93 15.60 -27.73
C GLY A 37 -2.84 15.43 -26.69
N TYR A 38 -2.87 16.24 -25.64
CA TYR A 38 -1.98 16.09 -24.50
C TYR A 38 -2.74 15.53 -23.29
N GLU A 39 -2.42 14.28 -22.95
CA GLU A 39 -3.05 13.54 -21.85
C GLU A 39 -2.56 13.96 -20.45
N GLY A 40 -1.47 14.72 -20.37
CA GLY A 40 -0.84 15.08 -19.10
C GLY A 40 0.24 14.10 -18.64
N ALA A 41 1.20 14.61 -17.87
CA ALA A 41 2.32 13.81 -17.38
C ALA A 41 1.89 12.65 -16.45
N VAL A 42 0.89 12.87 -15.59
CA VAL A 42 0.41 11.86 -14.63
C VAL A 42 -0.26 10.71 -15.36
N ALA A 43 -1.22 11.00 -16.25
CA ALA A 43 -1.90 9.99 -17.04
C ALA A 43 -0.94 9.19 -17.93
N PHE A 44 0.05 9.88 -18.54
CA PHE A 44 1.11 9.23 -19.30
C PHE A 44 1.89 8.22 -18.45
N ILE A 45 2.36 8.61 -17.26
CA ILE A 45 3.13 7.71 -16.37
C ILE A 45 2.27 6.53 -15.92
N GLN A 46 1.02 6.78 -15.50
CA GLN A 46 0.09 5.73 -15.07
C GLN A 46 -0.19 4.71 -16.17
N ARG A 47 -0.53 5.19 -17.37
CA ARG A 47 -0.80 4.34 -18.52
C ARG A 47 0.42 3.53 -18.94
N ARG A 48 1.60 4.17 -19.01
CA ARG A 48 2.87 3.51 -19.35
C ARG A 48 3.29 2.45 -18.34
N HIS A 49 2.97 2.65 -17.05
CA HIS A 49 3.19 1.62 -16.04
C HIS A 49 2.23 0.44 -16.22
N LEU A 50 0.95 0.69 -16.47
CA LEU A 50 -0.07 -0.36 -16.65
C LEU A 50 0.17 -1.19 -17.92
N GLU A 51 0.45 -0.54 -19.04
CA GLU A 51 0.68 -1.15 -20.36
C GLU A 51 2.11 -1.68 -20.55
N ALA A 52 2.98 -1.63 -19.53
CA ALA A 52 4.35 -2.11 -19.66
C ALA A 52 4.40 -3.64 -19.92
N ASP A 53 5.05 -4.04 -21.01
CA ASP A 53 5.28 -5.45 -21.35
C ASP A 53 6.49 -6.08 -20.64
N THR A 54 7.32 -5.28 -19.98
CA THR A 54 8.54 -5.75 -19.29
C THR A 54 8.65 -5.17 -17.89
N ASP A 55 9.25 -5.95 -16.98
CA ASP A 55 9.45 -5.53 -15.59
C ASP A 55 10.35 -4.29 -15.50
N THR A 56 11.43 -4.23 -16.29
CA THR A 56 12.30 -3.04 -16.33
C THR A 56 11.55 -1.77 -16.73
N SER A 57 10.63 -1.87 -17.69
CA SER A 57 9.81 -0.72 -18.08
C SER A 57 8.82 -0.36 -16.97
N ARG A 58 8.19 -1.36 -16.35
CA ARG A 58 7.26 -1.17 -15.23
C ARG A 58 7.95 -0.47 -14.06
N ASP A 59 9.09 -0.98 -13.62
CA ASP A 59 9.88 -0.43 -12.51
C ASP A 59 10.34 1.00 -12.78
N ARG A 60 10.76 1.30 -14.03
CA ARG A 60 11.13 2.67 -14.43
C ARG A 60 10.00 3.66 -14.19
N PHE A 61 8.75 3.30 -14.51
CA PHE A 61 7.61 4.18 -14.28
C PHE A 61 7.12 4.14 -12.83
N ALA A 62 7.26 3.00 -12.14
CA ALA A 62 6.98 2.85 -10.72
C ALA A 62 7.86 3.78 -9.86
N GLY A 63 9.08 4.12 -10.31
CA GLY A 63 9.95 5.08 -9.64
C GLY A 63 9.38 6.51 -9.49
N TYR A 64 8.33 6.86 -10.23
CA TYR A 64 7.58 8.12 -10.05
C TYR A 64 6.31 7.96 -9.20
N MET A 65 6.07 6.76 -8.69
CA MET A 65 4.91 6.40 -7.89
C MET A 65 5.33 6.12 -6.45
N ARG A 66 4.34 6.05 -5.56
CA ARG A 66 4.53 5.55 -4.20
C ARG A 66 3.40 4.62 -3.84
N GLU A 67 3.68 3.66 -2.99
CA GLU A 67 2.64 2.87 -2.36
C GLU A 67 1.82 3.76 -1.42
N VAL A 68 0.50 3.63 -1.50
CA VAL A 68 -0.45 4.28 -0.61
C VAL A 68 -1.47 3.25 -0.14
N PRO A 69 -2.07 3.43 1.05
CA PRO A 69 -3.17 2.58 1.48
C PRO A 69 -4.27 2.57 0.43
N CYS A 70 -4.73 1.37 0.06
CA CYS A 70 -5.86 1.20 -0.84
C CYS A 70 -7.08 1.93 -0.28
N LEU A 71 -7.82 2.66 -1.12
CA LEU A 71 -8.98 3.44 -0.70
C LEU A 71 -10.16 2.56 -0.25
N ASP A 72 -10.25 1.33 -0.77
CA ASP A 72 -11.38 0.43 -0.48
C ASP A 72 -11.20 -0.35 0.83
N CYS A 73 -9.97 -0.81 1.12
CA CYS A 73 -9.68 -1.59 2.32
C CYS A 73 -8.83 -0.83 3.35
N HIS A 74 -8.46 0.43 3.06
CA HIS A 74 -7.61 1.27 3.91
C HIS A 74 -6.28 0.63 4.33
N GLY A 75 -5.74 -0.25 3.48
CA GLY A 75 -4.50 -0.98 3.75
C GLY A 75 -4.68 -2.31 4.49
N ALA A 76 -5.91 -2.69 4.86
CA ALA A 76 -6.20 -3.95 5.56
C ALA A 76 -6.03 -5.21 4.69
N ARG A 77 -5.97 -5.07 3.35
CA ARG A 77 -5.75 -6.15 2.37
C ARG A 77 -6.82 -7.25 2.38
N LEU A 78 -7.95 -6.99 3.00
CA LEU A 78 -9.06 -7.94 3.16
C LEU A 78 -10.37 -7.36 2.61
N LYS A 79 -11.28 -8.26 2.22
CA LYS A 79 -12.63 -7.89 1.79
C LYS A 79 -13.44 -7.35 2.98
N PRO A 80 -14.41 -6.44 2.75
CA PRO A 80 -15.27 -5.92 3.82
C PRO A 80 -15.97 -7.02 4.63
N LEU A 81 -16.39 -8.11 3.98
CA LEU A 81 -17.03 -9.24 4.66
C LEU A 81 -16.09 -9.93 5.68
N SER A 82 -14.80 -10.02 5.37
CA SER A 82 -13.81 -10.59 6.29
C SER A 82 -13.52 -9.65 7.46
N LEU A 83 -13.56 -8.33 7.22
CA LEU A 83 -13.38 -7.31 8.25
C LEU A 83 -14.60 -7.18 9.18
N ALA A 84 -15.78 -7.60 8.72
CA ALA A 84 -16.99 -7.63 9.53
C ALA A 84 -16.99 -8.75 10.60
N VAL A 85 -16.09 -9.74 10.50
CA VAL A 85 -15.91 -10.76 11.53
C VAL A 85 -15.02 -10.19 12.63
N THR A 86 -15.57 -10.08 13.84
CA THR A 86 -14.89 -9.46 14.98
C THR A 86 -14.72 -10.44 16.15
N ILE A 87 -13.69 -10.20 16.94
CA ILE A 87 -13.44 -10.80 18.25
C ILE A 87 -13.33 -9.65 19.24
N ALA A 88 -14.22 -9.61 20.23
CA ALA A 88 -14.32 -8.50 21.18
C ALA A 88 -14.32 -7.12 20.49
N GLU A 89 -15.19 -6.94 19.48
CA GLU A 89 -15.34 -5.71 18.67
C GLU A 89 -14.14 -5.34 17.78
N HIS A 90 -13.10 -6.19 17.70
CA HIS A 90 -11.96 -5.97 16.81
C HIS A 90 -11.93 -6.99 15.66
N SER A 91 -11.80 -6.49 14.43
CA SER A 91 -11.53 -7.29 13.25
C SER A 91 -10.10 -7.82 13.25
N ILE A 92 -9.84 -8.85 12.43
CA ILE A 92 -8.48 -9.42 12.27
C ILE A 92 -7.43 -8.37 11.89
N ALA A 93 -7.78 -7.41 11.04
CA ALA A 93 -6.86 -6.35 10.62
C ALA A 93 -6.53 -5.39 11.77
N GLN A 94 -7.53 -5.06 12.61
CA GLN A 94 -7.31 -4.20 13.76
C GLN A 94 -6.42 -4.89 14.80
N ILE A 95 -6.61 -6.18 15.04
CA ILE A 95 -5.76 -6.97 15.96
C ILE A 95 -4.33 -7.06 15.40
N ALA A 96 -4.17 -7.29 14.09
CA ALA A 96 -2.85 -7.38 13.45
C ALA A 96 -2.08 -6.03 13.43
N ALA A 97 -2.81 -4.91 13.40
CA ALA A 97 -2.24 -3.57 13.45
C ALA A 97 -1.86 -3.10 14.87
N MET A 98 -2.21 -3.85 15.92
CA MET A 98 -1.74 -3.56 17.27
C MET A 98 -0.25 -3.88 17.39
N PRO A 99 0.51 -3.13 18.21
CA PRO A 99 1.83 -3.56 18.63
C PRO A 99 1.76 -4.97 19.23
N ILE A 100 2.73 -5.83 18.94
CA ILE A 100 2.75 -7.23 19.37
C ILE A 100 2.56 -7.37 20.88
N GLY A 101 3.16 -6.48 21.68
CA GLY A 101 2.94 -6.45 23.13
C GLY A 101 1.48 -6.19 23.51
N ALA A 102 0.85 -5.19 22.89
CA ALA A 102 -0.56 -4.87 23.11
C ALA A 102 -1.49 -5.98 22.59
N CYS A 103 -1.13 -6.62 21.48
CA CYS A 103 -1.86 -7.77 20.92
C CYS A 103 -1.82 -8.97 21.88
N LEU A 104 -0.67 -9.26 22.48
CA LEU A 104 -0.52 -10.31 23.49
C LEU A 104 -1.39 -10.02 24.73
N GLU A 105 -1.36 -8.79 25.24
CA GLU A 105 -2.21 -8.37 26.37
C GLU A 105 -3.70 -8.53 26.03
N PHE A 106 -4.11 -8.05 24.85
CA PHE A 106 -5.49 -8.15 24.36
C PHE A 106 -5.98 -9.60 24.27
N LEU A 107 -5.21 -10.47 23.62
CA LEU A 107 -5.59 -11.88 23.44
C LEU A 107 -5.52 -12.69 24.73
N SER A 108 -4.62 -12.34 25.65
CA SER A 108 -4.51 -12.98 26.97
C SER A 108 -5.67 -12.60 27.89
N ALA A 109 -6.22 -11.39 27.73
CA ALA A 109 -7.37 -10.88 28.49
C ALA A 109 -8.73 -11.24 27.85
N LEU A 110 -8.73 -11.95 26.72
CA LEU A 110 -9.95 -12.24 25.96
C LEU A 110 -10.89 -13.17 26.74
N SER A 111 -12.07 -12.68 27.07
CA SER A 111 -13.14 -13.48 27.67
C SER A 111 -14.02 -14.12 26.59
N LEU A 112 -14.05 -15.45 26.54
CA LEU A 112 -14.89 -16.22 25.62
C LEU A 112 -16.00 -16.97 26.38
N SER A 113 -17.07 -17.32 25.66
CA SER A 113 -18.07 -18.26 26.18
C SER A 113 -17.44 -19.63 26.42
N GLU A 114 -18.01 -20.46 27.31
CA GLU A 114 -17.49 -21.81 27.57
C GLU A 114 -17.38 -22.64 26.29
N ARG A 115 -18.38 -22.52 25.39
CA ARG A 115 -18.39 -23.22 24.11
C ARG A 115 -17.25 -22.79 23.20
N ASP A 116 -17.04 -21.48 23.06
CA ASP A 116 -16.01 -20.96 22.16
C ASP A 116 -14.62 -21.24 22.73
N LEU A 117 -14.47 -21.19 24.06
CA LEU A 117 -13.22 -21.49 24.74
C LEU A 117 -12.77 -22.94 24.47
N VAL A 118 -13.68 -23.92 24.57
CA VAL A 118 -13.34 -25.34 24.25
C VAL A 118 -12.78 -25.51 22.84
N ILE A 119 -13.23 -24.69 21.89
CA ILE A 119 -12.77 -24.74 20.50
C ILE A 119 -11.47 -23.94 20.32
N ALA A 120 -11.39 -22.76 20.92
CA ALA A 120 -10.33 -21.78 20.69
C ALA A 120 -9.11 -21.96 21.61
N GLU A 121 -9.22 -22.68 22.74
CA GLU A 121 -8.18 -22.78 23.77
C GLU A 121 -6.82 -23.16 23.18
N ARG A 122 -6.76 -24.23 22.37
CA ARG A 122 -5.51 -24.69 21.75
C ARG A 122 -4.92 -23.66 20.79
N VAL A 123 -5.77 -22.93 20.06
CA VAL A 123 -5.34 -21.91 19.10
C VAL A 123 -4.84 -20.67 19.82
N LEU A 124 -5.58 -20.18 20.83
CA LEU A 124 -5.20 -19.03 21.65
C LEU A 124 -3.89 -19.29 22.38
N LYS A 125 -3.71 -20.50 22.92
CA LYS A 125 -2.45 -20.90 23.56
C LYS A 125 -1.26 -20.76 22.61
N GLU A 126 -1.36 -21.34 21.42
CA GLU A 126 -0.27 -21.29 20.43
C GLU A 126 0.03 -19.85 19.96
N VAL A 127 -1.01 -19.05 19.72
CA VAL A 127 -0.85 -17.64 19.32
C VAL A 127 -0.18 -16.84 20.43
N ASN A 128 -0.64 -16.97 21.67
CA ASN A 128 -0.07 -16.26 22.81
C ASN A 128 1.38 -16.68 23.07
N GLU A 129 1.73 -17.97 22.92
CA GLU A 129 3.11 -18.45 23.06
C GLU A 129 4.05 -17.84 21.99
N ARG A 130 3.60 -17.72 20.74
CA ARG A 130 4.38 -17.08 19.68
C ARG A 130 4.53 -15.58 19.88
N LEU A 131 3.45 -14.91 20.31
CA LEU A 131 3.50 -13.48 20.63
C LEU A 131 4.43 -13.22 21.82
N ALA A 132 4.36 -14.04 22.87
CA ALA A 132 5.26 -13.96 24.01
C ALA A 132 6.72 -14.12 23.60
N PHE A 133 7.02 -15.11 22.75
CA PHE A 133 8.38 -15.27 22.20
C PHE A 133 8.86 -14.00 21.47
N LEU A 134 8.01 -13.37 20.64
CA LEU A 134 8.35 -12.12 19.95
C LEU A 134 8.58 -10.96 20.93
N VAL A 135 7.83 -10.90 22.02
CA VAL A 135 8.05 -9.92 23.10
C VAL A 135 9.38 -10.18 23.80
N ASP A 136 9.71 -11.44 24.12
CA ASP A 136 10.92 -11.83 24.82
C ASP A 136 12.19 -11.51 24.02
N VAL A 137 12.15 -11.62 22.69
CA VAL A 137 13.26 -11.20 21.81
C VAL A 137 13.28 -9.69 21.52
N GLY A 138 12.35 -8.93 22.10
CA GLY A 138 12.35 -7.46 22.05
C GLY A 138 11.56 -6.84 20.90
N LEU A 139 10.73 -7.59 20.16
CA LEU A 139 9.98 -7.11 19.00
C LEU A 139 8.56 -6.59 19.34
N HIS A 140 8.28 -6.36 20.63
CA HIS A 140 6.96 -5.96 21.15
C HIS A 140 6.35 -4.68 20.53
N TYR A 141 7.18 -3.78 19.99
CA TYR A 141 6.76 -2.52 19.38
C TYR A 141 6.36 -2.65 17.91
N LEU A 142 6.66 -3.79 17.27
CA LEU A 142 6.26 -4.08 15.90
C LEU A 142 4.81 -4.50 15.84
N THR A 143 4.20 -4.38 14.67
CA THR A 143 2.86 -4.86 14.38
C THR A 143 2.94 -6.11 13.48
N LEU A 144 1.93 -6.97 13.54
CA LEU A 144 1.88 -8.19 12.73
C LEU A 144 1.63 -7.90 11.23
N ASP A 145 1.05 -6.73 10.92
CA ASP A 145 0.78 -6.28 9.57
C ASP A 145 1.96 -5.55 8.90
N ARG A 146 3.07 -5.32 9.63
CA ARG A 146 4.28 -4.69 9.07
C ARG A 146 4.87 -5.57 7.95
N ALA A 147 5.18 -4.94 6.82
CA ALA A 147 5.75 -5.65 5.68
C ALA A 147 7.14 -6.21 6.01
N ALA A 148 7.33 -7.52 5.82
CA ALA A 148 8.60 -8.21 6.13
C ALA A 148 9.82 -7.58 5.44
N GLY A 149 9.69 -7.10 4.21
CA GLY A 149 10.76 -6.42 3.48
C GLY A 149 11.19 -5.06 4.06
N THR A 150 10.49 -4.56 5.08
CA THR A 150 10.83 -3.30 5.77
C THR A 150 11.50 -3.54 7.12
N LEU A 151 11.70 -4.80 7.52
CA LEU A 151 12.38 -5.15 8.76
C LEU A 151 13.89 -4.94 8.61
N ALA A 152 14.52 -4.41 9.65
CA ALA A 152 15.96 -4.33 9.75
C ALA A 152 16.56 -5.73 9.96
N GLY A 153 17.84 -5.92 9.63
CA GLY A 153 18.48 -7.24 9.71
C GLY A 153 18.51 -7.86 11.11
N GLY A 154 18.38 -7.06 12.18
CA GLY A 154 18.23 -7.57 13.55
C GLY A 154 16.78 -7.83 13.99
N GLU A 155 15.80 -7.36 13.20
CA GLU A 155 14.38 -7.63 13.40
C GLU A 155 13.90 -8.89 12.63
N ALA A 156 14.66 -9.33 11.62
CA ALA A 156 14.32 -10.40 10.68
C ALA A 156 14.75 -11.81 11.13
#